data_AF-A0A374T1Z3-F1
#
_entry.id   AF-A0A374T1Z3-F1
#
_cell.length_a   1.000
_cell.length_b   1.000
_cell.length_c   1.000
_cell.angle_alpha   90.00
_cell.angle_beta   90.00
_cell.angle_gamma   90.00
#
_symmetry.space_group_name_H-M   'P 1'
#
loop_
_entity.id
_entity.type
_entity.pdbx_description
1 polymer ?
#
loop_
_entity_poly.entity_id
_entity_poly.type
_entity_poly.pdbx_seq_one_letter_code
_entity_poly.pdbx_strand_id
1 'polypeptide(L)'
;MKRLIKLEGIGGGISMQVESNAPTVFPLADDIKATELFKALDFHRGCQYKVECGASGELAPGAFDGFCGLIEDIVQGINKISDSSDETVTKLSSEESMPD
;
A
#
# COMPACT_ATOMS: atom_id res chain seq x y z
N MET A 1 -0.93 9.37 10.36
CA MET A 1 0.42 9.84 9.91
C MET A 1 0.59 9.48 8.43
N LYS A 2 1.19 10.33 7.59
CA LYS A 2 1.43 9.98 6.18
C LYS A 2 2.80 9.33 6.03
N ARG A 3 2.88 8.24 5.27
CA ARG A 3 4.10 7.51 4.94
C ARG A 3 4.32 7.45 3.43
N LEU A 4 5.55 7.63 2.97
CA LEU A 4 5.95 7.62 1.57
C LEU A 4 6.57 6.28 1.20
N ILE A 5 6.11 5.70 0.11
CA ILE A 5 6.67 4.52 -0.54
C ILE A 5 7.30 4.97 -1.85
N LYS A 6 8.61 4.79 -1.98
CA LYS A 6 9.35 5.06 -3.20
C LYS A 6 9.61 3.77 -3.96
N LEU A 7 9.36 3.79 -5.25
CA LEU A 7 9.60 2.68 -6.17
C LEU A 7 10.59 3.13 -7.25
N GLU A 8 11.66 2.38 -7.44
CA GLU A 8 12.66 2.66 -8.47
C GLU A 8 13.07 1.37 -9.16
N GLY A 9 13.15 1.39 -10.49
CA GLY A 9 13.77 0.33 -11.24
C GLY A 9 15.29 0.39 -11.08
N ILE A 10 15.89 -0.75 -10.76
CA ILE A 10 17.33 -0.90 -10.58
C ILE A 10 17.85 -2.03 -11.48
N GLY A 11 19.17 -2.16 -11.57
CA GLY A 11 19.79 -3.27 -12.29
C GLY A 11 19.33 -4.61 -11.72
N GLY A 12 18.59 -5.38 -12.53
CA GLY A 12 18.09 -6.70 -12.16
C GLY A 12 16.80 -6.77 -11.32
N GLY A 13 16.10 -5.65 -11.06
CA GLY A 13 14.88 -5.69 -10.23
C GLY A 13 14.25 -4.35 -9.90
N ILE A 14 13.30 -4.37 -8.98
CA ILE A 14 12.62 -3.18 -8.45
C ILE A 14 13.04 -2.96 -7.00
N SER A 15 13.44 -1.75 -6.67
CA SER A 15 13.69 -1.30 -5.29
C SER A 15 12.45 -0.63 -4.73
N MET A 16 12.04 -1.05 -3.54
CA MET A 16 10.94 -0.45 -2.79
C MET A 16 11.44 0.05 -1.43
N GLN A 17 11.26 1.33 -1.16
CA GLN A 17 11.66 1.95 0.09
C GLN A 17 10.48 2.65 0.77
N VAL A 18 10.22 2.31 2.03
CA VAL A 18 9.23 3.03 2.84
C VAL A 18 9.97 4.01 3.74
N GLU A 19 9.69 5.30 3.61
CA GLU A 19 10.37 6.37 4.35
C GLU A 19 11.90 6.30 4.21
N SER A 20 12.61 6.22 5.34
CA SER A 20 14.07 6.09 5.42
C SER A 20 14.53 4.68 5.78
N ASN A 21 13.63 3.68 5.67
CA ASN A 21 13.99 2.29 5.94
C ASN A 21 14.96 1.75 4.88
N ALA A 22 15.59 0.62 5.16
CA ALA A 22 16.38 -0.08 4.14
C ALA A 22 15.46 -0.51 2.97
N PRO A 23 15.89 -0.29 1.71
CA PRO A 23 15.10 -0.70 0.56
C PRO A 23 14.99 -2.22 0.48
N THR A 24 13.79 -2.70 0.16
CA THR A 24 13.55 -4.09 -0.22
C THR A 24 13.69 -4.21 -1.73
N VAL A 25 14.46 -5.20 -2.20
CA VAL A 25 14.67 -5.46 -3.63
C VAL A 25 13.85 -6.67 -4.06
N PHE A 26 13.07 -6.48 -5.11
CA PHE A 26 12.37 -7.54 -5.83
C PHE A 26 13.15 -7.88 -7.10
N PRO A 27 13.92 -8.98 -7.11
CA PRO A 27 14.70 -9.37 -8.29
C PRO A 27 13.77 -9.87 -9.41
N LEU A 28 14.14 -9.60 -10.65
CA LEU A 28 13.41 -10.09 -11.84
C LEU A 28 13.47 -11.61 -12.02
N ALA A 29 14.45 -12.26 -11.38
CA ALA A 29 14.66 -13.70 -11.49
C ALA A 29 13.68 -14.54 -10.66
N ASP A 30 12.99 -13.91 -9.70
CA ASP A 30 12.15 -14.60 -8.73
C ASP A 30 10.71 -14.08 -8.76
N ASP A 31 9.76 -14.95 -8.45
CA ASP A 31 8.38 -14.54 -8.23
C ASP A 31 8.25 -13.69 -6.96
N ILE A 32 7.54 -12.57 -7.06
CA ILE A 32 7.23 -11.72 -5.90
C ILE A 32 6.15 -12.40 -5.07
N LYS A 33 6.50 -12.85 -3.85
CA LYS A 33 5.53 -13.47 -2.96
C LYS A 33 4.71 -12.40 -2.23
N ALA A 34 3.42 -12.65 -2.07
CA ALA A 34 2.53 -11.77 -1.31
C ALA A 34 3.03 -11.47 0.11
N THR A 35 3.67 -12.44 0.77
CA THR A 35 4.25 -12.27 2.10
C THR A 35 5.47 -11.34 2.12
N GLU A 36 6.26 -11.32 1.06
CA GLU A 36 7.42 -10.44 0.93
C GLU A 36 6.94 -9.01 0.66
N LEU A 37 5.95 -8.86 -0.23
CA LEU A 37 5.31 -7.59 -0.51
C LEU A 37 4.68 -6.97 0.74
N PHE A 38 3.95 -7.78 1.53
CA PHE A 38 3.34 -7.32 2.78
C PHE A 38 4.37 -6.79 3.78
N LYS A 39 5.53 -7.47 3.91
CA LYS A 39 6.63 -7.02 4.77
C LYS A 39 7.26 -5.73 4.23
N ALA A 40 7.47 -5.64 2.93
CA ALA A 40 8.07 -4.48 2.27
C ALA A 40 7.20 -3.21 2.40
N LEU A 41 5.87 -3.35 2.38
CA LEU A 41 4.92 -2.25 2.60
C LEU A 41 5.03 -1.62 4.00
N ASP A 42 5.62 -2.34 4.97
CA ASP A 42 5.80 -1.89 6.35
C ASP A 42 4.50 -1.29 6.94
N PHE A 43 3.42 -2.07 6.85
CA PHE A 43 2.09 -1.60 7.20
C PHE A 43 1.95 -1.31 8.71
N HIS A 44 1.40 -0.15 9.03
CA HIS A 44 1.13 0.34 10.37
C HIS A 44 -0.29 0.94 10.41
N ARG A 45 -1.11 0.43 11.32
CA ARG A 45 -2.50 0.88 11.48
C ARG A 45 -2.57 2.38 11.77
N GLY A 46 -3.53 3.08 11.14
CA GLY A 46 -3.71 4.53 11.30
C GLY A 46 -2.71 5.39 10.50
N CYS A 47 -1.84 4.75 9.71
CA CYS A 47 -1.05 5.45 8.71
C CYS A 47 -1.82 5.54 7.39
N GLN A 48 -1.60 6.65 6.70
CA GLN A 48 -1.93 6.81 5.29
C GLN A 48 -0.64 6.67 4.48
N TYR A 49 -0.74 6.10 3.30
CA TYR A 49 0.40 5.83 2.44
C TYR A 49 0.28 6.64 1.14
N LYS A 50 1.43 7.05 0.59
CA LYS A 50 1.54 7.66 -0.72
C LYS A 50 2.64 6.94 -1.49
N VAL A 51 2.41 6.71 -2.78
CA VAL A 51 3.40 6.12 -3.68
C VAL A 51 4.08 7.23 -4.49
N GLU A 52 5.39 7.08 -4.70
CA GLU A 52 6.20 7.87 -5.61
C GLU A 52 6.98 6.92 -6.52
N CYS A 53 6.65 6.93 -7.80
CA CYS A 53 7.32 6.13 -8.81
C CYS A 53 8.44 6.96 -9.45
N GLY A 54 9.67 6.46 -9.31
CA GLY A 54 10.86 6.98 -9.95
C GLY A 54 11.04 6.42 -11.36
N ALA A 55 12.29 6.32 -11.80
CA ALA A 55 12.60 5.81 -13.13
C ALA A 55 12.45 4.28 -13.20
N SER A 56 12.08 3.77 -14.37
CA SER A 56 11.98 2.32 -14.64
C SER A 56 13.33 1.61 -14.70
N GLY A 57 14.45 2.34 -14.77
CA GLY A 57 15.79 1.76 -14.89
C GLY A 57 15.92 0.86 -16.13
N GLU A 58 16.45 -0.34 -15.94
CA GLU A 58 16.62 -1.34 -17.01
C GLU A 58 15.34 -2.17 -17.29
N LEU A 59 14.27 -1.99 -16.49
CA LEU A 59 13.02 -2.68 -16.72
C LEU A 59 12.29 -2.12 -17.94
N ALA A 60 11.53 -2.98 -18.61
CA ALA A 60 10.55 -2.54 -19.60
C ALA A 60 9.57 -1.55 -18.94
N PRO A 61 9.35 -0.35 -19.50
CA PRO A 61 8.53 0.68 -18.87
C PRO A 61 7.14 0.18 -18.46
N GLY A 62 6.44 -0.54 -19.35
CA GLY A 62 5.12 -1.07 -19.04
C GLY A 62 5.08 -2.10 -17.90
N ALA A 63 6.17 -2.85 -17.68
CA ALA A 63 6.25 -3.78 -16.55
C ALA A 63 6.44 -3.04 -15.22
N PHE A 64 7.32 -2.02 -15.22
CA PHE A 64 7.51 -1.15 -14.06
C PHE A 64 6.25 -0.34 -13.74
N ASP A 65 5.62 0.26 -14.75
CA ASP A 65 4.37 1.01 -14.61
C ASP A 65 3.25 0.13 -14.06
N GLY A 66 3.17 -1.13 -14.53
CA GLY A 66 2.21 -2.11 -14.00
C GLY A 66 2.46 -2.43 -12.53
N PHE A 67 3.72 -2.58 -12.11
CA PHE A 67 4.05 -2.77 -10.70
C PHE A 67 3.71 -1.53 -9.86
N CYS A 68 4.03 -0.33 -10.35
CA CYS A 68 3.64 0.93 -9.74
C CYS A 68 2.12 1.02 -9.53
N GLY A 69 1.33 0.72 -10.55
CA GLY A 69 -0.13 0.70 -10.46
C GLY A 69 -0.65 -0.29 -9.42
N LEU A 70 -0.06 -1.49 -9.34
CA LEU A 70 -0.41 -2.46 -8.30
C LEU A 70 -0.19 -1.91 -6.88
N ILE A 71 0.94 -1.26 -6.62
CA ILE A 71 1.23 -0.67 -5.30
C ILE A 71 0.30 0.51 -5.01
N GLU A 72 0.00 1.34 -6.00
CA GLU A 72 -0.97 2.43 -5.88
C GLU A 72 -2.36 1.91 -5.50
N ASP A 73 -2.85 0.85 -6.16
CA ASP A 73 -4.13 0.23 -5.86
C ASP A 73 -4.19 -0.33 -4.43
N ILE A 74 -3.11 -1.01 -4.00
CA ILE A 74 -2.98 -1.51 -2.62
C ILE A 74 -3.04 -0.35 -1.62
N VAL A 75 -2.28 0.73 -1.86
CA VAL A 75 -2.24 1.91 -1.00
C VAL A 75 -3.60 2.62 -0.95
N GLN A 76 -4.32 2.72 -2.06
CA GLN A 76 -5.68 3.26 -2.08
C GLN A 76 -6.63 2.40 -1.24
N GLY A 77 -6.53 1.07 -1.33
CA GLY A 77 -7.28 0.15 -0.49
C GLY A 77 -7.00 0.36 1.00
N ILE A 78 -5.72 0.43 1.38
CA ILE A 78 -5.29 0.66 2.76
C ILE A 78 -5.82 2.00 3.30
N ASN A 79 -5.69 3.07 2.52
CA ASN A 79 -6.11 4.41 2.97
C ASN A 79 -7.62 4.48 3.23
N LYS A 80 -8.45 3.79 2.43
CA LYS A 80 -9.90 3.68 2.67
C LYS A 80 -10.23 2.98 4.00
N ILE A 81 -9.44 1.97 4.39
CA ILE A 81 -9.62 1.29 5.68
C ILE A 81 -9.33 2.27 6.82
N SER A 82 -8.22 3.01 6.74
CA SER A 82 -7.82 4.00 7.74
C SER A 82 -8.85 5.12 7.88
N ASP A 83 -9.44 5.60 6.78
CA ASP A 83 -10.46 6.65 6.79
C ASP A 83 -11.82 6.20 7.33
N SER A 84 -12.14 4.89 7.30
CA SER A 84 -13.40 4.36 7.83
C SER A 84 -13.42 4.17 9.36
N SER A 85 -12.36 4.56 10.05
CA SER A 85 -12.21 4.38 11.50
C SER A 85 -13.02 5.38 12.35
N ASP A 86 -14.08 5.99 11.82
CA ASP A 86 -14.93 6.89 12.61
C ASP A 86 -16.41 6.93 12.20
N GLU A 87 -16.96 5.93 11.50
CA GLU A 87 -18.43 5.76 11.48
C GLU A 87 -18.81 4.28 11.49
N THR A 88 -19.72 3.93 12.42
CA THR A 88 -20.52 2.69 12.52
C THR A 88 -20.04 1.56 13.46
N VAL A 89 -19.90 1.84 14.77
CA VAL A 89 -20.39 0.88 15.79
C VAL A 89 -21.07 1.63 16.95
N THR A 90 -22.12 2.41 16.66
CA THR A 90 -23.02 2.92 17.71
C THR A 90 -24.44 3.18 17.19
N LYS A 91 -25.14 2.16 16.68
CA LYS A 91 -26.62 2.15 16.71
C LYS A 91 -27.22 0.77 16.45
N LEU A 92 -26.98 -0.18 17.36
CA LEU A 92 -27.83 -1.36 17.49
C LEU A 92 -28.23 -1.48 18.96
N SER A 93 -29.19 -0.65 19.37
CA SER A 93 -30.15 -0.91 20.45
C SER A 93 -31.11 0.27 20.54
N SER A 94 -32.40 -0.05 20.67
CA SER A 94 -33.53 0.85 20.94
C SER A 94 -34.26 1.39 19.71
N GLU A 95 -34.89 0.50 18.95
CA GLU A 95 -36.16 0.79 18.30
C GLU A 95 -37.20 -0.12 18.94
N GLU A 96 -37.94 0.41 19.92
CA GLU A 96 -39.37 0.13 20.13
C GLU A 96 -39.88 1.12 21.17
N SER A 97 -40.28 2.29 20.68
CA SER A 97 -41.26 3.14 21.35
C SER A 97 -42.48 3.19 20.44
N MET A 98 -43.60 2.61 20.83
CA MET A 98 -44.91 3.15 20.47
C MET A 98 -45.78 3.26 21.73
N PRO A 99 -46.24 4.47 22.08
CA PRO A 99 -47.29 4.71 23.04
C PRO A 99 -48.69 4.69 22.40
N ASP A 100 -49.68 4.64 23.30
CA ASP A 100 -51.16 4.59 23.20
C ASP A 100 -51.82 3.23 22.88
#